data_AF-A0A2V3PTX7-F1
#
_entry.id   AF-A0A2V3PTX7-F1
#
_cell.length_a   1.000
_cell.length_b   1.000
_cell.length_c   1.000
_cell.angle_alpha   90.00
_cell.angle_beta   90.00
_cell.angle_gamma   90.00
#
_symmetry.space_group_name_H-M   'P 1'
#
loop_
_entity.id
_entity.type
_entity.pdbx_description
1 polymer ?
#
loop_
_entity_poly.entity_id
_entity_poly.type
_entity_poly.pdbx_seq_one_letter_code
_entity_poly.pdbx_strand_id
1 'polypeptide(L)'
;MLIKYRIKYLTLPNKQIWQFPWRYSESILVVFGLMVVGFALQLTIGKFDFSLLADPVNVRLGGAIIVFLILFSFKRNTQFYQWFSGVPFSVSLISALLILGIAMGLIPQMVKLDPHAHDFWTLLGLRQVTSCWAFVMIYFVTLLSLGSLIIRRLIKFSWRDYAFYLNHIGLWTLLFAAGLGAADIKRYVMHVTEGETEWRVYSDHDDVLDLPIAIQLNDFVMEEYPPKLTIIDRESGEAQPVDKPDYYQIDEKNPIGKIGIWNVSVEEYIHEAVRNSDSTYTAVPMPGSTPAALITAKNSETGEVKKGWVCGGSLAQLYMMLPLTDEYAMVMTQTEPKRFMSDIDVFTEEGQTAHAQLEVNKPLKIGNWMIYQYSYDNTAGKASSYSSFELVYDPWLYPVYFGIILFALGSICLMWSGNKKKGVKNDVE
;
A
#
# COMPACT_ATOMS: atom_id res chain seq x y z
N MET A 1 46.59 -47.00 31.43
CA MET A 1 47.31 -46.69 30.17
C MET A 1 46.30 -46.02 29.24
N LEU A 2 46.24 -44.68 29.27
CA LEU A 2 45.18 -43.89 28.60
C LEU A 2 45.59 -43.55 27.16
N ILE A 3 44.80 -44.02 26.20
CA ILE A 3 44.95 -43.75 24.77
C ILE A 3 44.44 -42.33 24.48
N LYS A 4 45.34 -41.42 24.14
CA LYS A 4 45.00 -40.06 23.67
C LYS A 4 44.58 -40.12 22.20
N TYR A 5 43.29 -39.93 21.93
CA TYR A 5 42.79 -39.59 20.60
C TYR A 5 43.29 -38.19 20.20
N ARG A 6 44.06 -38.11 19.11
CA ARG A 6 44.53 -36.85 18.53
C ARG A 6 43.52 -36.40 17.48
N ILE A 7 42.65 -35.46 17.83
CA ILE A 7 41.78 -34.77 16.89
C ILE A 7 42.66 -33.94 15.96
N LYS A 8 42.69 -34.30 14.67
CA LYS A 8 43.39 -33.56 13.61
C LYS A 8 42.43 -32.46 13.15
N TYR A 9 42.64 -31.23 13.63
CA TYR A 9 42.02 -30.05 13.02
C TYR A 9 42.58 -29.92 11.60
N LEU A 10 41.77 -30.24 10.59
CA LEU A 10 42.06 -29.89 9.20
C LEU A 10 41.96 -28.37 9.07
N THR A 11 43.09 -27.69 9.20
CA THR A 11 43.23 -26.32 8.71
C THR A 11 43.07 -26.37 7.19
N LEU A 12 41.94 -25.84 6.69
CA LEU A 12 41.76 -25.64 5.25
C LEU A 12 42.87 -24.70 4.76
N PRO A 13 43.64 -25.07 3.71
CA PRO A 13 44.71 -24.23 3.20
C PRO A 13 44.15 -22.88 2.75
N ASN A 14 44.90 -21.80 3.04
CA ASN A 14 44.57 -20.44 2.63
C ASN A 14 44.61 -20.39 1.09
N LYS A 15 43.43 -20.48 0.46
CA LYS A 15 43.30 -20.52 -1.00
C LYS A 15 43.57 -19.13 -1.56
N GLN A 16 44.40 -19.03 -2.60
CA GLN A 16 44.60 -17.78 -3.33
C GLN A 16 43.28 -17.34 -3.98
N ILE A 17 42.93 -16.06 -3.80
CA ILE A 17 41.76 -15.41 -4.42
C ILE A 17 41.90 -15.51 -5.94
N TRP A 18 40.78 -15.62 -6.64
CA TRP A 18 40.69 -15.69 -8.11
C TRP A 18 41.07 -17.03 -8.73
N GLN A 19 41.28 -18.07 -7.93
CA GLN A 19 41.43 -19.44 -8.41
C GLN A 19 40.11 -20.21 -8.29
N PHE A 20 39.67 -20.87 -9.36
CA PHE A 20 38.46 -21.68 -9.32
C PHE A 20 38.58 -22.90 -8.38
N PRO A 21 37.47 -23.40 -7.80
CA PRO A 21 36.14 -22.80 -7.78
C PRO A 21 36.10 -21.54 -6.90
N TRP A 22 35.51 -20.46 -7.42
CA TRP A 22 35.26 -19.23 -6.67
C TRP A 22 34.24 -19.46 -5.56
N ARG A 23 34.43 -18.81 -4.42
CA ARG A 23 33.61 -18.95 -3.20
C ARG A 23 33.13 -17.57 -2.74
N TYR A 24 32.84 -17.42 -1.46
CA TYR A 24 32.29 -16.19 -0.88
C TYR A 24 33.19 -14.98 -1.11
N SER A 25 34.52 -15.11 -0.97
CA SER A 25 35.44 -13.98 -1.13
C SER A 25 35.35 -13.36 -2.52
N GLU A 26 35.41 -14.17 -3.58
CA GLU A 26 35.27 -13.68 -4.96
C GLU A 26 33.85 -13.20 -5.24
N SER A 27 32.82 -13.91 -4.77
CA SER A 27 31.43 -13.49 -4.94
C SER A 27 31.14 -12.11 -4.34
N ILE A 28 31.60 -11.87 -3.11
CA ILE A 28 31.42 -10.59 -2.42
C ILE A 28 32.15 -9.48 -3.20
N LEU A 29 33.37 -9.73 -3.66
CA LEU A 29 34.14 -8.73 -4.40
C LEU A 29 33.48 -8.39 -5.74
N VAL A 30 32.99 -9.38 -6.49
CA VAL A 30 32.26 -9.15 -7.76
C VAL A 30 30.98 -8.35 -7.52
N VAL A 31 30.18 -8.73 -6.51
CA VAL A 31 28.93 -8.04 -6.19
C VAL A 31 29.19 -6.61 -5.69
N PHE A 32 30.22 -6.41 -4.87
CA PHE A 32 30.65 -5.07 -4.44
C PHE A 32 31.09 -4.22 -5.63
N GLY A 33 31.90 -4.77 -6.53
CA GLY A 33 32.29 -4.09 -7.77
C GLY A 33 31.08 -3.67 -8.60
N LEU A 34 30.06 -4.52 -8.70
CA LEU A 34 28.82 -4.20 -9.41
C LEU A 34 28.07 -3.03 -8.78
N MET A 35 27.99 -2.98 -7.44
CA MET A 35 27.39 -1.83 -6.74
C MET A 35 28.18 -0.54 -6.98
N VAL A 36 29.52 -0.59 -6.93
CA VAL A 36 30.37 0.59 -7.20
C VAL A 36 30.13 1.11 -8.62
N VAL A 37 30.08 0.22 -9.62
CA VAL A 37 29.74 0.60 -11.00
C VAL A 37 28.33 1.20 -11.07
N GLY A 38 27.35 0.61 -10.40
CA GLY A 38 25.99 1.13 -10.35
C GLY A 38 25.93 2.54 -9.75
N PHE A 39 26.61 2.80 -8.63
CA PHE A 39 26.66 4.15 -8.05
C PHE A 39 27.43 5.14 -8.95
N ALA A 40 28.48 4.69 -9.64
CA ALA A 40 29.17 5.54 -10.61
C ALA A 40 28.26 5.91 -11.80
N LEU A 41 27.44 4.98 -12.29
CA LEU A 41 26.42 5.26 -13.31
C LEU A 41 25.37 6.25 -12.80
N GLN A 42 24.90 6.07 -11.56
CA GLN A 42 23.97 7.00 -10.91
C GLN A 42 24.52 8.43 -10.87
N LEU A 43 25.80 8.61 -10.54
CA LEU A 43 26.43 9.92 -10.46
C LEU A 43 26.71 10.57 -11.83
N THR A 44 26.83 9.77 -12.89
CA THR A 44 27.19 10.25 -14.22
C THR A 44 25.99 10.51 -15.12
N ILE A 45 24.97 9.65 -15.08
CA ILE A 45 23.80 9.71 -15.98
C ILE A 45 22.51 10.01 -15.19
N GLY A 46 22.52 9.87 -13.86
CA GLY A 46 21.32 10.01 -13.03
C GLY A 46 20.57 8.70 -12.84
N LYS A 47 19.29 8.81 -12.44
CA LYS A 47 18.44 7.63 -12.17
C LYS A 47 18.13 6.83 -13.44
N PHE A 48 17.86 5.55 -13.27
CA PHE A 48 17.31 4.71 -14.33
C PHE A 48 15.88 5.14 -14.67
N ASP A 49 15.64 5.41 -15.94
CA ASP A 49 14.31 5.74 -16.45
C ASP A 49 13.57 4.45 -16.85
N PHE A 50 12.60 4.05 -16.02
CA PHE A 50 11.78 2.87 -16.27
C PHE A 50 10.86 3.03 -17.49
N SER A 51 10.54 4.25 -17.93
CA SER A 51 9.70 4.44 -19.11
C SER A 51 10.32 3.84 -20.38
N LEU A 52 11.65 3.70 -20.41
CA LEU A 52 12.39 2.99 -21.47
C LEU A 52 12.03 1.50 -21.57
N LEU A 53 11.45 0.93 -20.50
CA LEU A 53 10.98 -0.45 -20.46
C LEU A 53 9.49 -0.58 -20.73
N ALA A 54 8.75 0.49 -20.99
CA ALA A 54 7.31 0.38 -21.30
C ALA A 54 7.06 -0.53 -22.53
N ASP A 55 5.87 -1.11 -22.59
CA ASP A 55 5.45 -1.91 -23.74
C ASP A 55 5.68 -1.14 -25.08
N PRO A 56 6.26 -1.78 -26.11
CA PRO A 56 6.60 -3.21 -26.25
C PRO A 56 8.08 -3.54 -25.95
N VAL A 57 8.82 -2.67 -25.26
CA VAL A 57 10.27 -2.88 -24.99
C VAL A 57 10.47 -3.95 -23.93
N ASN A 58 9.74 -3.92 -22.82
CA ASN A 58 9.80 -4.95 -21.79
C ASN A 58 9.53 -6.36 -22.30
N VAL A 59 8.54 -6.57 -23.18
CA VAL A 59 8.23 -7.89 -23.74
C VAL A 59 9.42 -8.41 -24.57
N ARG A 60 10.01 -7.55 -25.41
CA ARG A 60 11.21 -7.88 -26.20
C ARG A 60 12.41 -8.18 -25.30
N LEU A 61 12.64 -7.37 -24.27
CA LEU A 61 13.71 -7.57 -23.29
C LEU A 61 13.52 -8.87 -22.51
N GLY A 62 12.29 -9.16 -22.08
CA GLY A 62 11.93 -10.40 -21.40
C GLY A 62 12.20 -11.63 -22.25
N GLY A 63 11.80 -11.59 -23.53
CA GLY A 63 12.15 -12.62 -24.51
C GLY A 63 13.66 -12.78 -24.66
N ALA A 64 14.40 -11.67 -24.77
CA ALA A 64 15.86 -11.68 -24.86
C ALA A 64 16.53 -12.30 -23.62
N ILE A 65 16.03 -12.01 -22.41
CA ILE A 65 16.51 -12.62 -21.15
C ILE A 65 16.32 -14.14 -21.19
N ILE A 66 15.14 -14.61 -21.60
CA ILE A 66 14.85 -16.06 -21.70
C ILE A 66 15.79 -16.72 -22.73
N VAL A 67 15.95 -16.13 -23.91
CA VAL A 67 16.87 -16.63 -24.94
C VAL A 67 18.30 -16.67 -24.42
N PHE A 68 18.76 -15.60 -23.75
CA PHE A 68 20.09 -15.55 -23.14
C PHE A 68 20.29 -16.67 -22.12
N LEU A 69 19.32 -16.88 -21.22
CA LEU A 69 19.39 -17.94 -20.21
C LEU A 69 19.48 -19.34 -20.84
N ILE A 70 18.72 -19.59 -21.91
CA ILE A 70 18.79 -20.85 -22.68
C ILE A 70 20.18 -21.02 -23.30
N LEU A 71 20.69 -20.00 -24.01
CA LEU A 71 22.01 -20.05 -24.64
C LEU A 71 23.14 -20.23 -23.61
N PHE A 72 23.07 -19.50 -22.50
CA PHE A 72 24.06 -19.59 -21.42
C PHE A 72 24.06 -20.98 -20.77
N SER A 73 22.91 -21.66 -20.71
CA SER A 73 22.80 -23.03 -20.18
C SER A 73 23.62 -24.07 -20.95
N PHE A 74 23.99 -23.82 -22.21
CA PHE A 74 24.92 -24.70 -22.95
C PHE A 74 26.32 -24.72 -22.33
N LYS A 75 26.71 -23.66 -21.60
CA LYS A 75 27.97 -23.58 -20.86
C LYS A 75 27.85 -24.08 -19.41
N ARG A 76 26.79 -24.83 -19.07
CA ARG A 76 26.53 -25.30 -17.69
C ARG A 76 27.64 -26.11 -17.03
N ASN A 77 28.46 -26.80 -17.81
CA ASN A 77 29.56 -27.62 -17.28
C ASN A 77 30.81 -26.80 -16.92
N THR A 78 30.85 -25.50 -17.26
CA THR A 78 31.97 -24.62 -16.94
C THR A 78 31.97 -24.24 -15.46
N GLN A 79 33.16 -24.01 -14.89
CA GLN A 79 33.31 -23.59 -13.49
C GLN A 79 32.62 -22.24 -13.23
N PHE A 80 32.63 -21.33 -14.21
CA PHE A 80 31.94 -20.04 -14.12
C PHE A 80 30.43 -20.20 -13.99
N TYR A 81 29.78 -20.98 -14.87
CA TYR A 81 28.34 -21.20 -14.78
C TYR A 81 27.94 -21.83 -13.44
N GLN A 82 28.74 -22.80 -12.96
CA GLN A 82 28.50 -23.47 -11.69
C GLN A 82 28.60 -22.52 -10.50
N TRP A 83 29.53 -21.55 -10.54
CA TRP A 83 29.65 -20.47 -9.56
C TRP A 83 28.51 -19.45 -9.66
N PHE A 84 28.19 -18.99 -10.87
CA PHE A 84 27.16 -17.97 -11.14
C PHE A 84 25.77 -18.43 -10.71
N SER A 85 25.46 -19.72 -10.88
CA SER A 85 24.23 -20.35 -10.37
C SER A 85 24.45 -21.01 -8.99
N GLY A 86 25.55 -20.72 -8.31
CA GLY A 86 25.95 -21.34 -7.05
C GLY A 86 25.50 -20.57 -5.81
N VAL A 87 25.53 -21.25 -4.65
CA VAL A 87 25.12 -20.67 -3.35
C VAL A 87 25.96 -19.45 -2.96
N PRO A 88 27.30 -19.44 -3.06
CA PRO A 88 28.08 -18.27 -2.61
C PRO A 88 27.73 -16.99 -3.35
N PHE A 89 27.50 -17.05 -4.66
CA PHE A 89 27.12 -15.88 -5.46
C PHE A 89 25.68 -15.43 -5.16
N SER A 90 24.74 -16.36 -5.07
CA SER A 90 23.34 -16.07 -4.71
C SER A 90 23.24 -15.38 -3.34
N VAL A 91 23.92 -15.89 -2.31
CA VAL A 91 23.94 -15.28 -0.98
C VAL A 91 24.52 -13.87 -1.04
N SER A 92 25.63 -13.64 -1.75
CA SER A 92 26.20 -12.30 -1.91
C SER A 92 25.24 -11.32 -2.60
N LEU A 93 24.52 -11.75 -3.65
CA LEU A 93 23.51 -10.93 -4.32
C LEU A 93 22.34 -10.59 -3.41
N ILE A 94 21.80 -11.58 -2.68
CA ILE A 94 20.71 -11.38 -1.72
C ILE A 94 21.15 -10.44 -0.59
N SER A 95 22.39 -10.57 -0.09
CA SER A 95 22.94 -9.65 0.91
C SER A 95 23.03 -8.21 0.38
N ALA A 96 23.43 -8.01 -0.88
CA ALA A 96 23.45 -6.69 -1.49
C ALA A 96 22.04 -6.10 -1.66
N LEU A 97 21.08 -6.90 -2.15
CA LEU A 97 19.67 -6.50 -2.21
C LEU A 97 19.12 -6.15 -0.83
N LEU A 98 19.48 -6.91 0.20
CA LEU A 98 19.09 -6.64 1.58
C LEU A 98 19.65 -5.31 2.06
N ILE A 99 20.92 -5.00 1.81
CA ILE A 99 21.53 -3.72 2.19
C ILE A 99 20.82 -2.55 1.50
N LEU A 100 20.56 -2.66 0.19
CA LEU A 100 19.83 -1.65 -0.56
C LEU A 100 18.36 -1.52 -0.08
N GLY A 101 17.72 -2.63 0.25
CA GLY A 101 16.38 -2.65 0.81
C GLY A 101 16.30 -2.02 2.20
N ILE A 102 17.31 -2.22 3.05
CA ILE A 102 17.43 -1.52 4.33
C ILE A 102 17.61 -0.02 4.10
N ALA A 103 18.44 0.38 3.13
CA ALA A 103 18.58 1.80 2.78
C ALA A 103 17.23 2.40 2.32
N MET A 104 16.46 1.66 1.52
CA MET A 104 15.11 2.08 1.08
C MET A 104 14.15 2.30 2.26
N GLY A 105 14.22 1.47 3.31
CA GLY A 105 13.36 1.58 4.49
C GLY A 105 13.81 2.62 5.52
N LEU A 106 15.11 2.92 5.60
CA LEU A 106 15.67 3.89 6.56
C LEU A 106 15.79 5.31 5.99
N ILE A 107 15.85 5.46 4.67
CA ILE A 107 15.97 6.74 3.99
C ILE A 107 14.60 7.12 3.41
N PRO A 108 14.07 8.33 3.69
CA PRO A 108 12.80 8.77 3.13
C PRO A 108 12.76 8.68 1.60
N GLN A 109 11.84 7.88 1.07
CA GLN A 109 11.65 7.70 -0.36
C GLN A 109 10.73 8.80 -0.93
N MET A 110 11.11 9.38 -2.06
CA MET A 110 10.39 10.50 -2.68
C MET A 110 9.86 10.08 -4.05
N VAL A 111 8.59 10.35 -4.34
CA VAL A 111 8.01 10.08 -5.68
C VAL A 111 8.52 11.08 -6.70
N LYS A 112 8.50 12.38 -6.35
CA LYS A 112 9.07 13.48 -7.14
C LYS A 112 10.25 14.08 -6.36
N LEU A 113 11.39 14.23 -7.02
CA LEU A 113 12.56 14.90 -6.46
C LEU A 113 12.51 16.37 -6.86
N ASP A 114 12.83 17.25 -5.91
CA ASP A 114 13.07 18.65 -6.21
C ASP A 114 14.32 18.75 -7.12
N PRO A 115 14.22 19.37 -8.31
CA PRO A 115 15.36 19.57 -9.21
C PRO A 115 16.58 20.26 -8.57
N HIS A 116 16.37 21.02 -7.49
CA HIS A 116 17.42 21.74 -6.77
C HIS A 116 17.92 21.01 -5.51
N ALA A 117 17.40 19.81 -5.21
CA ALA A 117 17.89 19.00 -4.11
C ALA A 117 19.24 18.35 -4.45
N HIS A 118 20.31 18.87 -3.86
CA HIS A 118 21.68 18.36 -4.01
C HIS A 118 22.18 17.62 -2.77
N ASP A 119 21.28 17.08 -1.95
CA ASP A 119 21.70 16.32 -0.77
C ASP A 119 22.37 14.99 -1.18
N PHE A 120 23.28 14.53 -0.32
CA PHE A 120 24.10 13.34 -0.57
C PHE A 120 23.28 12.11 -0.97
N TRP A 121 22.13 11.90 -0.32
CA TRP A 121 21.25 10.75 -0.58
C TRP A 121 20.55 10.84 -1.95
N THR A 122 20.22 12.04 -2.41
CA THR A 122 19.65 12.27 -3.75
C THR A 122 20.70 12.01 -4.83
N LEU A 123 21.92 12.52 -4.66
CA LEU A 123 23.01 12.31 -5.62
C LEU A 123 23.35 10.82 -5.77
N LEU A 124 23.38 10.07 -4.67
CA LEU A 124 23.63 8.63 -4.69
C LEU A 124 22.41 7.80 -5.16
N GLY A 125 21.26 8.45 -5.42
CA GLY A 125 20.02 7.80 -5.86
C GLY A 125 19.27 7.04 -4.76
N LEU A 126 19.62 7.24 -3.49
CA LEU A 126 19.05 6.49 -2.37
C LEU A 126 17.69 7.03 -1.87
N ARG A 127 17.25 8.20 -2.36
CA ARG A 127 15.86 8.67 -2.20
C ARG A 127 14.87 8.01 -3.17
N GLN A 128 15.38 7.29 -4.17
CA GLN A 128 14.60 6.53 -5.16
C GLN A 128 15.32 5.20 -5.44
N VAL A 129 15.50 4.37 -4.41
CA VAL A 129 16.41 3.19 -4.46
C VAL A 129 16.09 2.26 -5.62
N THR A 130 14.82 2.02 -5.93
CA THR A 130 14.41 1.12 -7.03
C THR A 130 14.83 1.62 -8.41
N SER A 131 15.02 2.93 -8.56
CA SER A 131 15.54 3.59 -9.77
C SER A 131 17.03 3.85 -9.74
N CYS A 132 17.73 3.51 -8.63
CA CYS A 132 19.17 3.62 -8.55
C CYS A 132 19.83 2.51 -9.39
N TRP A 133 20.82 2.87 -10.20
CA TRP A 133 21.55 1.91 -11.04
C TRP A 133 22.19 0.74 -10.26
N ALA A 134 22.66 0.97 -9.02
CA ALA A 134 23.17 -0.10 -8.17
C ALA A 134 22.09 -1.17 -7.87
N PHE A 135 20.86 -0.74 -7.58
CA PHE A 135 19.73 -1.65 -7.38
C PHE A 135 19.37 -2.36 -8.68
N VAL A 136 19.21 -1.63 -9.79
CA VAL A 136 18.85 -2.19 -11.10
C VAL A 136 19.85 -3.27 -11.55
N MET A 137 21.15 -3.02 -11.43
CA MET A 137 22.18 -3.99 -11.82
C MET A 137 22.17 -5.24 -10.94
N ILE A 138 22.10 -5.07 -9.62
CA ILE A 138 22.07 -6.20 -8.68
C ILE A 138 20.80 -7.03 -8.89
N TYR A 139 19.67 -6.38 -9.07
CA TYR A 139 18.38 -7.01 -9.38
C TYR A 139 18.46 -7.83 -10.67
N PHE A 140 18.97 -7.23 -11.74
CA PHE A 140 19.13 -7.88 -13.03
C PHE A 140 20.06 -9.10 -12.97
N VAL A 141 21.21 -8.98 -12.31
CA VAL A 141 22.15 -10.10 -12.14
C VAL A 141 21.54 -11.21 -11.25
N THR A 142 20.73 -10.84 -10.25
CA THR A 142 19.96 -11.81 -9.44
C THR A 142 18.98 -12.59 -10.29
N LEU A 143 18.23 -11.90 -11.16
CA LEU A 143 17.31 -12.51 -12.10
C LEU A 143 18.01 -13.52 -13.03
N LEU A 144 19.19 -13.16 -13.55
CA LEU A 144 20.00 -14.05 -14.40
C LEU A 144 20.58 -15.24 -13.64
N SER A 145 21.12 -15.01 -12.43
CA SER A 145 21.70 -16.06 -11.58
C SER A 145 20.65 -17.08 -11.17
N LEU A 146 19.48 -16.61 -10.71
CA LEU A 146 18.35 -17.45 -10.32
C LEU A 146 17.79 -18.23 -11.53
N GLY A 147 17.60 -17.57 -12.68
CA GLY A 147 17.16 -18.23 -13.91
C GLY A 147 18.12 -19.33 -14.37
N SER A 148 19.42 -19.08 -14.28
CA SER A 148 20.47 -20.06 -14.61
C SER A 148 20.44 -21.28 -13.67
N LEU A 149 20.18 -21.06 -12.38
CA LEU A 149 19.99 -22.13 -11.40
C LEU A 149 18.77 -23.00 -11.72
N ILE A 150 17.64 -22.37 -12.06
CA ILE A 150 16.40 -23.05 -12.43
C ILE A 150 16.63 -23.95 -13.64
N ILE A 151 17.17 -23.40 -14.74
CA ILE A 151 17.43 -24.19 -15.96
C ILE A 151 18.38 -25.35 -15.67
N ARG A 152 19.48 -25.11 -14.94
CA ARG A 152 20.45 -26.16 -14.58
C ARG A 152 19.78 -27.34 -13.89
N ARG A 153 18.80 -27.09 -13.03
CA ARG A 153 18.09 -28.12 -12.27
C ARG A 153 16.90 -28.71 -13.01
N LEU A 154 16.30 -27.99 -13.95
CA LEU A 154 15.26 -28.52 -14.84
C LEU A 154 15.85 -29.50 -15.87
N ILE A 155 17.09 -29.30 -16.31
CA ILE A 155 17.76 -30.24 -17.23
C ILE A 155 17.89 -31.65 -16.63
N LYS A 156 18.16 -31.74 -15.31
CA LYS A 156 18.18 -33.02 -14.57
C LYS A 156 16.95 -33.10 -13.67
N PHE A 157 15.78 -33.00 -14.30
CA PHE A 157 14.50 -32.92 -13.59
C PHE A 157 14.27 -34.12 -12.66
N SER A 158 13.76 -33.85 -11.46
CA SER A 158 13.39 -34.87 -10.47
C SER A 158 12.11 -34.49 -9.75
N TRP A 159 11.11 -35.37 -9.76
CA TRP A 159 9.84 -35.14 -9.05
C TRP A 159 9.98 -35.01 -7.53
N ARG A 160 11.06 -35.57 -6.95
CA ARG A 160 11.35 -35.46 -5.50
C ARG A 160 11.64 -34.04 -5.05
N ASP A 161 11.90 -33.19 -6.01
CA ASP A 161 12.52 -31.89 -5.89
C ASP A 161 11.52 -30.75 -6.19
N TYR A 162 10.22 -31.09 -6.27
CA TYR A 162 9.09 -30.20 -6.58
C TYR A 162 9.05 -28.94 -5.72
N ALA A 163 9.29 -29.06 -4.41
CA ALA A 163 9.22 -27.92 -3.48
C ALA A 163 10.23 -26.82 -3.84
N PHE A 164 11.43 -27.20 -4.28
CA PHE A 164 12.40 -26.24 -4.79
C PHE A 164 11.95 -25.61 -6.10
N TYR A 165 11.38 -26.40 -7.03
CA TYR A 165 10.96 -25.86 -8.33
C TYR A 165 9.85 -24.83 -8.15
N LEU A 166 8.82 -25.15 -7.37
CA LEU A 166 7.75 -24.20 -7.03
C LEU A 166 8.30 -22.92 -6.42
N ASN A 167 9.20 -23.04 -5.43
CA ASN A 167 9.78 -21.89 -4.75
C ASN A 167 10.63 -21.02 -5.69
N HIS A 168 11.58 -21.61 -6.42
CA HIS A 168 12.51 -20.82 -7.24
C HIS A 168 11.87 -20.31 -8.52
N ILE A 169 11.02 -21.10 -9.18
CA ILE A 169 10.26 -20.64 -10.36
C ILE A 169 9.28 -19.55 -9.93
N GLY A 170 8.56 -19.74 -8.81
CA GLY A 170 7.66 -18.71 -8.29
C GLY A 170 8.38 -17.40 -8.00
N LEU A 171 9.50 -17.44 -7.28
CA LEU A 171 10.32 -16.26 -7.00
C LEU A 171 10.87 -15.62 -8.28
N TRP A 172 11.36 -16.43 -9.23
CA TRP A 172 11.90 -15.90 -10.49
C TRP A 172 10.81 -15.23 -11.32
N THR A 173 9.62 -15.84 -11.44
CA THR A 173 8.50 -15.25 -12.17
C THR A 173 8.01 -13.97 -11.50
N LEU A 174 7.93 -13.93 -10.16
CA LEU A 174 7.59 -12.74 -9.40
C LEU A 174 8.56 -11.58 -9.70
N LEU A 175 9.87 -11.83 -9.60
CA LEU A 175 10.89 -10.81 -9.88
C LEU A 175 10.90 -10.43 -11.37
N PHE A 176 10.79 -11.41 -12.27
CA PHE A 176 10.74 -11.15 -13.71
C PHE A 176 9.59 -10.20 -14.08
N ALA A 177 8.38 -10.50 -13.60
CA ALA A 177 7.18 -9.72 -13.88
C ALA A 177 7.21 -8.36 -13.17
N ALA A 178 7.62 -8.30 -11.90
CA ALA A 178 7.69 -7.04 -11.17
C ALA A 178 8.72 -6.07 -11.77
N GLY A 179 9.88 -6.57 -12.23
CA GLY A 179 10.92 -5.74 -12.84
C GLY A 179 10.53 -5.23 -14.23
N LEU A 180 10.07 -6.12 -15.11
CA LEU A 180 9.72 -5.75 -16.50
C LEU A 180 8.36 -5.04 -16.61
N GLY A 181 7.43 -5.33 -15.71
CA GLY A 181 6.10 -4.72 -15.69
C GLY A 181 6.03 -3.36 -14.99
N ALA A 182 7.07 -2.96 -14.24
CA ALA A 182 7.07 -1.72 -13.48
C ALA A 182 6.72 -0.47 -14.31
N ALA A 183 7.14 -0.45 -15.58
CA ALA A 183 6.92 0.66 -16.50
C ALA A 183 5.49 0.73 -17.06
N ASP A 184 4.77 -0.38 -17.06
CA ASP A 184 3.43 -0.47 -17.63
C ASP A 184 2.33 -0.15 -16.62
N ILE A 185 2.67 -0.09 -15.33
CA ILE A 185 1.73 0.28 -14.28
C ILE A 185 1.36 1.76 -14.43
N LYS A 186 0.07 2.03 -14.64
CA LYS A 186 -0.46 3.39 -14.73
C LYS A 186 -1.48 3.62 -13.64
N ARG A 187 -1.45 4.78 -13.01
CA ARG A 187 -2.38 5.19 -11.95
C ARG A 187 -3.02 6.51 -12.33
N TYR A 188 -4.34 6.57 -12.24
CA TYR A 188 -5.12 7.76 -12.52
C TYR A 188 -6.15 7.98 -11.45
N VAL A 189 -6.55 9.24 -11.26
CA VAL A 189 -7.72 9.59 -10.46
C VAL A 189 -8.77 10.15 -11.40
N MET A 190 -9.96 9.53 -11.40
CA MET A 190 -11.12 9.97 -12.17
C MET A 190 -12.15 10.56 -11.22
N HIS A 191 -12.64 11.74 -11.53
CA HIS A 191 -13.74 12.38 -10.81
C HIS A 191 -15.02 12.22 -11.64
N VAL A 192 -16.07 11.70 -11.02
CA VAL A 192 -17.33 11.39 -11.69
C VAL A 192 -18.45 12.03 -10.90
N THR A 193 -19.20 12.92 -11.55
CA THR A 193 -20.42 13.52 -11.00
C THR A 193 -21.51 12.45 -10.92
N GLU A 194 -22.34 12.52 -9.89
CA GLU A 194 -23.48 11.64 -9.73
C GLU A 194 -24.47 11.80 -10.89
N GLY A 195 -24.91 10.67 -11.46
CA GLY A 195 -25.74 10.60 -12.66
C GLY A 195 -24.96 10.72 -13.98
N GLU A 196 -23.66 11.01 -13.95
CA GLU A 196 -22.83 11.17 -15.15
C GLU A 196 -21.92 9.95 -15.39
N THR A 197 -21.44 9.84 -16.63
CA THR A 197 -20.42 8.88 -17.04
C THR A 197 -19.17 9.62 -17.46
N GLU A 198 -18.02 9.22 -16.92
CA GLU A 198 -16.72 9.80 -17.25
C GLU A 198 -15.72 8.74 -17.68
N TRP A 199 -14.86 9.11 -18.62
CA TRP A 199 -13.72 8.31 -19.10
C TRP A 199 -12.44 9.15 -19.20
N ARG A 200 -12.50 10.39 -18.73
CA ARG A 200 -11.43 11.38 -18.83
C ARG A 200 -10.72 11.53 -17.49
N VAL A 201 -9.39 11.63 -17.54
CA VAL A 201 -8.55 11.90 -16.38
C VAL A 201 -7.58 13.03 -16.69
N TYR A 202 -7.13 13.73 -15.66
CA TYR A 202 -6.10 14.77 -15.80
C TYR A 202 -4.73 14.16 -15.51
N SER A 203 -3.77 14.46 -16.37
CA SER A 203 -2.37 14.09 -16.13
C SER A 203 -1.72 15.00 -15.09
N ASP A 204 -0.50 14.66 -14.67
CA ASP A 204 0.35 15.52 -13.82
C ASP A 204 0.63 16.92 -14.41
N HIS A 205 0.40 17.11 -15.72
CA HIS A 205 0.58 18.38 -16.44
C HIS A 205 -0.76 19.03 -16.82
N ASP A 206 -1.86 18.61 -16.18
CA ASP A 206 -3.24 19.03 -16.45
C ASP A 206 -3.78 18.71 -17.86
N ASP A 207 -3.04 17.95 -18.67
CA ASP A 207 -3.54 17.43 -19.94
C ASP A 207 -4.69 16.43 -19.72
N VAL A 208 -5.77 16.56 -20.49
CA VAL A 208 -6.89 15.62 -20.48
C VAL A 208 -6.51 14.37 -21.27
N LEU A 209 -6.66 13.21 -20.63
CA LEU A 209 -6.42 11.90 -21.22
C LEU A 209 -7.73 11.10 -21.24
N ASP A 210 -8.09 10.60 -22.42
CA ASP A 210 -9.18 9.63 -22.57
C ASP A 210 -8.66 8.22 -22.23
N LEU A 211 -9.36 7.54 -21.32
CA LEU A 211 -9.05 6.17 -20.92
C LEU A 211 -9.96 5.17 -21.66
N PRO A 212 -9.49 3.93 -21.91
CA PRO A 212 -10.28 2.85 -22.51
C PRO A 212 -11.27 2.21 -21.51
N ILE A 213 -11.68 2.97 -20.49
CA ILE A 213 -12.58 2.58 -19.43
C ILE A 213 -13.40 3.80 -19.00
N ALA A 214 -14.71 3.62 -18.86
CA ALA A 214 -15.64 4.62 -18.38
C ALA A 214 -16.29 4.15 -17.08
N ILE A 215 -16.54 5.08 -16.17
CA ILE A 215 -17.26 4.85 -14.93
C ILE A 215 -18.47 5.79 -14.92
N GLN A 216 -19.64 5.20 -14.69
CA GLN A 216 -20.86 5.92 -14.35
C GLN A 216 -21.05 5.86 -12.84
N LEU A 217 -21.29 7.02 -12.22
CA LEU A 217 -21.68 7.10 -10.82
C LEU A 217 -23.21 7.17 -10.74
N ASN A 218 -23.84 6.11 -10.24
CA ASN A 218 -25.29 6.08 -10.07
C ASN A 218 -25.70 6.81 -8.79
N ASP A 219 -24.99 6.56 -7.69
CA ASP A 219 -25.29 7.12 -6.37
C ASP A 219 -24.03 7.14 -5.49
N PHE A 220 -23.88 8.17 -4.65
CA PHE A 220 -22.87 8.24 -3.60
C PHE A 220 -23.55 8.20 -2.23
N VAL A 221 -23.21 7.19 -1.44
CA VAL A 221 -23.82 6.98 -0.12
C VAL A 221 -22.77 7.09 0.96
N MET A 222 -23.01 7.98 1.94
CA MET A 222 -22.16 8.13 3.12
C MET A 222 -22.95 7.85 4.41
N GLU A 223 -22.39 6.98 5.24
CA GLU A 223 -22.77 6.81 6.64
C GLU A 223 -21.89 7.69 7.51
N GLU A 224 -22.49 8.39 8.47
CA GLU A 224 -21.79 9.24 9.45
C GLU A 224 -21.91 8.66 10.86
N TYR A 225 -20.92 8.95 11.70
CA TYR A 225 -21.08 8.76 13.13
C TYR A 225 -22.00 9.86 13.69
N PRO A 226 -22.78 9.56 14.76
CA PRO A 226 -23.39 10.62 15.54
C PRO A 226 -22.32 11.64 15.97
N PRO A 227 -22.62 12.94 15.97
CA PRO A 227 -21.65 13.93 16.39
C PRO A 227 -21.43 13.88 17.91
N LYS A 228 -20.40 14.58 18.35
CA LYS A 228 -20.05 14.70 19.76
C LYS A 228 -20.64 16.00 20.33
N LEU A 229 -20.97 16.00 21.61
CA LEU A 229 -21.28 17.21 22.36
C LEU A 229 -20.03 17.68 23.09
N THR A 230 -19.83 18.99 23.16
CA THR A 230 -18.75 19.61 23.94
C THR A 230 -19.18 20.97 24.47
N ILE A 231 -18.40 21.53 25.39
CA ILE A 231 -18.60 22.88 25.93
C ILE A 231 -17.58 23.80 25.28
N ILE A 232 -18.02 24.94 24.78
CA ILE A 232 -17.15 25.99 24.26
C ILE A 232 -17.26 27.26 25.11
N ASP A 233 -16.19 28.05 25.09
CA ASP A 233 -16.24 29.46 25.44
C ASP A 233 -16.96 30.24 24.32
N ARG A 234 -17.87 31.13 24.70
CA ARG A 234 -18.74 31.84 23.75
C ARG A 234 -18.05 33.00 23.04
N GLU A 235 -16.96 33.51 23.58
CA GLU A 235 -16.18 34.60 23.00
C GLU A 235 -15.07 34.05 22.09
N SER A 236 -14.30 33.06 22.56
CA SER A 236 -13.19 32.47 21.80
C SER A 236 -13.63 31.36 20.83
N GLY A 237 -14.75 30.68 21.12
CA GLY A 237 -15.20 29.50 20.38
C GLY A 237 -14.38 28.23 20.67
N GLU A 238 -13.41 28.28 21.59
CA GLU A 238 -12.54 27.15 21.91
C GLU A 238 -13.25 26.13 22.81
N ALA A 239 -13.08 24.86 22.47
CA ALA A 239 -13.62 23.74 23.24
C ALA A 239 -12.88 23.60 24.59
N GLN A 240 -13.64 23.29 25.65
CA GLN A 240 -13.18 23.33 27.03
C GLN A 240 -13.03 21.94 27.65
N PRO A 241 -12.03 21.75 28.54
CA PRO A 241 -10.90 22.65 28.81
C PRO A 241 -9.93 22.77 27.62
N VAL A 242 -9.33 23.95 27.41
CA VAL A 242 -8.48 24.26 26.23
C VAL A 242 -7.37 23.22 25.97
N ASP A 243 -6.66 22.77 27.01
CA ASP A 243 -5.56 21.80 26.86
C ASP A 243 -6.05 20.40 26.45
N LYS A 244 -7.25 20.02 26.88
CA LYS A 244 -7.83 18.69 26.64
C LYS A 244 -9.35 18.80 26.63
N PRO A 245 -9.95 19.16 25.47
CA PRO A 245 -11.38 19.36 25.40
C PRO A 245 -12.14 18.07 25.71
N ASP A 246 -13.21 18.22 26.47
CA ASP A 246 -14.05 17.11 26.89
C ASP A 246 -15.20 16.92 25.88
N TYR A 247 -15.42 15.68 25.46
CA TYR A 247 -16.40 15.32 24.44
C TYR A 247 -17.28 14.18 24.92
N TYR A 248 -18.58 14.33 24.74
CA TYR A 248 -19.54 13.24 24.90
C TYR A 248 -20.00 12.75 23.53
N GLN A 249 -19.69 11.50 23.21
CA GLN A 249 -20.20 10.83 22.02
C GLN A 249 -21.68 10.49 22.23
N ILE A 250 -22.57 11.02 21.38
CA ILE A 250 -23.99 10.68 21.46
C ILE A 250 -24.17 9.18 21.18
N ASP A 251 -24.79 8.48 22.12
CA ASP A 251 -25.20 7.08 22.00
C ASP A 251 -26.70 6.97 22.26
N GLU A 252 -27.47 6.63 21.23
CA GLU A 252 -28.93 6.45 21.32
C GLU A 252 -29.32 5.34 22.31
N LYS A 253 -28.44 4.37 22.57
CA LYS A 253 -28.71 3.28 23.53
C LYS A 253 -28.45 3.71 24.97
N ASN A 254 -27.50 4.62 25.18
CA ASN A 254 -27.12 5.13 26.49
C ASN A 254 -27.06 6.66 26.45
N PRO A 255 -28.22 7.34 26.46
CA PRO A 255 -28.30 8.78 26.20
C PRO A 255 -27.83 9.67 27.37
N ILE A 256 -27.17 9.10 28.38
CA ILE A 256 -26.71 9.82 29.57
C ILE A 256 -25.18 9.90 29.53
N GLY A 257 -24.66 11.11 29.70
CA GLY A 257 -23.24 11.42 29.69
C GLY A 257 -22.85 12.47 30.71
N LYS A 258 -21.56 12.77 30.76
CA LYS A 258 -20.99 13.84 31.57
C LYS A 258 -19.96 14.59 30.75
N ILE A 259 -20.03 15.92 30.76
CA ILE A 259 -19.02 16.81 30.18
C ILE A 259 -18.63 17.80 31.27
N GLY A 260 -17.39 17.70 31.77
CA GLY A 260 -16.94 18.49 32.92
C GLY A 260 -17.86 18.34 34.14
N ILE A 261 -18.46 19.45 34.59
CA ILE A 261 -19.39 19.47 35.74
C ILE A 261 -20.86 19.22 35.36
N TRP A 262 -21.17 19.08 34.07
CA TRP A 262 -22.53 18.94 33.57
C TRP A 262 -22.87 17.47 33.28
N ASN A 263 -23.93 16.96 33.92
CA ASN A 263 -24.53 15.69 33.52
C ASN A 263 -25.52 15.98 32.39
N VAL A 264 -25.33 15.35 31.25
CA VAL A 264 -26.09 15.61 30.03
C VAL A 264 -26.95 14.39 29.73
N SER A 265 -28.22 14.63 29.43
CA SER A 265 -29.15 13.62 28.94
C SER A 265 -29.65 14.03 27.56
N VAL A 266 -29.46 13.17 26.57
CA VAL A 266 -30.03 13.33 25.22
C VAL A 266 -31.45 12.79 25.26
N GLU A 267 -32.44 13.67 25.20
CA GLU A 267 -33.85 13.25 25.24
C GLU A 267 -34.35 12.81 23.86
N GLU A 268 -33.89 13.50 22.82
CA GLU A 268 -34.25 13.23 21.44
C GLU A 268 -33.04 13.49 20.54
N TYR A 269 -32.79 12.61 19.60
CA TYR A 269 -31.73 12.75 18.60
C TYR A 269 -32.33 12.55 17.21
N ILE A 270 -32.13 13.53 16.33
CA ILE A 270 -32.56 13.49 14.95
C ILE A 270 -31.30 13.63 14.10
N HIS A 271 -30.90 12.55 13.43
CA HIS A 271 -29.68 12.56 12.61
C HIS A 271 -29.81 13.44 11.36
N GLU A 272 -30.98 13.44 10.71
CA GLU A 272 -31.28 14.29 9.56
C GLU A 272 -32.33 15.34 9.95
N ALA A 273 -31.87 16.38 10.65
CA ALA A 273 -32.74 17.39 11.22
C ALA A 273 -32.74 18.67 10.39
N VAL A 274 -33.94 19.22 10.18
CA VAL A 274 -34.15 20.56 9.64
C VAL A 274 -34.85 21.41 10.70
N ARG A 275 -34.42 22.67 10.81
CA ARG A 275 -35.00 23.64 11.74
C ARG A 275 -36.43 23.95 11.34
N ASN A 276 -37.38 23.66 12.23
CA ASN A 276 -38.82 23.87 12.00
C ASN A 276 -39.31 25.21 12.57
N SER A 277 -38.65 25.74 13.61
CA SER A 277 -38.95 27.05 14.19
C SER A 277 -37.71 27.65 14.86
N ASP A 278 -37.87 28.77 15.57
CA ASP A 278 -36.77 29.40 16.31
C ASP A 278 -36.09 28.47 17.33
N SER A 279 -36.77 27.42 17.80
CA SER A 279 -36.25 26.54 18.85
C SER A 279 -36.59 25.05 18.68
N THR A 280 -37.04 24.62 17.49
CA THR A 280 -37.41 23.22 17.25
C THR A 280 -36.85 22.67 15.95
N TYR A 281 -36.63 21.36 15.94
CA TYR A 281 -36.15 20.60 14.80
C TYR A 281 -37.13 19.48 14.45
N THR A 282 -37.12 19.05 13.19
CA THR A 282 -37.92 17.90 12.73
C THR A 282 -37.12 17.07 11.75
N ALA A 283 -37.47 15.78 11.64
CA ALA A 283 -36.77 14.83 10.78
C ALA A 283 -37.18 15.04 9.32
N VAL A 284 -36.25 15.59 8.52
CA VAL A 284 -36.43 15.77 7.07
C VAL A 284 -35.13 15.32 6.40
N PRO A 285 -35.09 14.10 5.83
CA PRO A 285 -33.93 13.61 5.09
C PRO A 285 -33.84 14.35 3.76
N MET A 286 -33.05 15.42 3.73
CA MET A 286 -32.80 16.23 2.55
C MET A 286 -31.35 16.73 2.52
N PRO A 287 -30.82 17.10 1.34
CA PRO A 287 -29.52 17.76 1.24
C PRO A 287 -29.44 18.98 2.16
N GLY A 288 -28.36 19.07 2.95
CA GLY A 288 -28.16 20.13 3.92
C GLY A 288 -28.81 19.91 5.30
N SER A 289 -29.61 18.86 5.48
CA SER A 289 -30.00 18.41 6.82
C SER A 289 -28.76 18.01 7.63
N THR A 290 -28.81 18.24 8.94
CA THR A 290 -27.68 18.02 9.85
C THR A 290 -28.22 17.49 11.17
N PRO A 291 -27.42 16.76 11.96
CA PRO A 291 -27.92 16.27 13.23
C PRO A 291 -28.32 17.38 14.20
N ALA A 292 -29.36 17.11 14.96
CA ALA A 292 -29.80 17.92 16.08
C ALA A 292 -30.18 17.03 17.26
N ALA A 293 -29.92 17.50 18.48
CA ALA A 293 -30.25 16.78 19.70
C ALA A 293 -30.97 17.71 20.68
N LEU A 294 -32.09 17.27 21.25
CA LEU A 294 -32.70 17.90 22.41
C LEU A 294 -31.98 17.37 23.65
N ILE A 295 -31.32 18.26 24.38
CA ILE A 295 -30.52 17.88 25.53
C ILE A 295 -31.01 18.57 26.79
N THR A 296 -30.86 17.87 27.91
CA THR A 296 -31.01 18.41 29.26
C THR A 296 -29.66 18.32 29.97
N ALA A 297 -29.09 19.47 30.33
CA ALA A 297 -27.83 19.58 31.04
C ALA A 297 -28.09 20.01 32.49
N LYS A 298 -27.64 19.19 33.45
CA LYS A 298 -27.73 19.47 34.88
C LYS A 298 -26.35 19.70 35.47
N ASN A 299 -26.15 20.86 36.08
CA ASN A 299 -24.93 21.19 36.80
C ASN A 299 -24.85 20.33 38.07
N SER A 300 -23.73 19.61 38.23
CA SER A 300 -23.53 18.70 39.36
C SER A 300 -23.28 19.42 40.69
N GLU A 301 -22.83 20.68 40.64
CA GLU A 301 -22.44 21.46 41.81
C GLU A 301 -23.59 22.39 42.27
N THR A 302 -24.20 23.11 41.33
CA THR A 302 -25.28 24.09 41.65
C THR A 302 -26.68 23.49 41.57
N GLY A 303 -26.84 22.35 40.90
CA GLY A 303 -28.13 21.74 40.63
C GLY A 303 -28.96 22.42 39.54
N GLU A 304 -28.43 23.47 38.89
CA GLU A 304 -29.09 24.18 37.79
C GLU A 304 -29.35 23.23 36.60
N VAL A 305 -30.53 23.37 35.98
CA VAL A 305 -30.94 22.57 34.82
C VAL A 305 -31.21 23.49 33.63
N LYS A 306 -30.54 23.23 32.52
CA LYS A 306 -30.78 23.86 31.22
C LYS A 306 -31.28 22.81 30.24
N LYS A 307 -32.23 23.19 29.39
CA LYS A 307 -32.79 22.31 28.37
C LYS A 307 -32.95 23.07 27.06
N GLY A 308 -32.56 22.43 25.96
CA GLY A 308 -32.72 23.01 24.63
C GLY A 308 -32.07 22.16 23.54
N TRP A 309 -32.28 22.57 22.31
CA TRP A 309 -31.69 21.92 21.15
C TRP A 309 -30.25 22.37 20.93
N VAL A 310 -29.42 21.44 20.49
CA VAL A 310 -28.07 21.69 19.96
C VAL A 310 -27.96 21.08 18.57
N CYS A 311 -27.33 21.79 17.66
CA CYS A 311 -27.19 21.40 16.25
C CYS A 311 -25.83 21.87 15.73
N GLY A 312 -25.08 21.00 15.06
CA GLY A 312 -23.75 21.32 14.53
C GLY A 312 -23.79 22.32 13.36
N GLY A 313 -24.94 22.43 12.68
CA GLY A 313 -25.11 23.26 11.49
C GLY A 313 -24.45 22.65 10.25
N SER A 314 -24.81 23.20 9.09
CA SER A 314 -24.28 22.85 7.77
C SER A 314 -24.18 24.12 6.91
N LEU A 315 -23.74 24.00 5.65
CA LEU A 315 -23.78 25.11 4.70
C LEU A 315 -25.20 25.66 4.46
N ALA A 316 -26.24 24.85 4.69
CA ALA A 316 -27.64 25.20 4.47
C ALA A 316 -28.40 25.52 5.77
N GLN A 317 -27.86 25.21 6.94
CA GLN A 317 -28.52 25.37 8.23
C GLN A 317 -27.57 25.92 9.30
N LEU A 318 -27.94 27.04 9.93
CA LEU A 318 -27.16 27.59 11.04
C LEU A 318 -27.13 26.62 12.23
N TYR A 319 -25.99 26.58 12.90
CA TYR A 319 -25.80 25.83 14.14
C TYR A 319 -26.71 26.38 15.26
N MET A 320 -26.95 25.55 16.27
CA MET A 320 -27.65 25.93 17.49
C MET A 320 -26.87 25.45 18.70
N MET A 321 -26.73 26.33 19.69
CA MET A 321 -26.02 26.08 20.94
C MET A 321 -26.98 26.21 22.12
N LEU A 322 -26.71 25.47 23.20
CA LEU A 322 -27.41 25.62 24.46
C LEU A 322 -26.55 26.46 25.42
N PRO A 323 -26.92 27.71 25.72
CA PRO A 323 -26.21 28.51 26.70
C PRO A 323 -26.29 27.84 28.08
N LEU A 324 -25.12 27.56 28.67
CA LEU A 324 -25.01 27.02 30.02
C LEU A 324 -24.87 28.17 31.02
N THR A 325 -24.01 29.14 30.69
CA THR A 325 -23.78 30.39 31.41
C THR A 325 -23.61 31.55 30.41
N ASP A 326 -23.28 32.75 30.90
CA ASP A 326 -22.94 33.89 30.04
C ASP A 326 -21.64 33.66 29.27
N GLU A 327 -20.71 32.86 29.81
CA GLU A 327 -19.39 32.56 29.25
C GLU A 327 -19.37 31.25 28.45
N TYR A 328 -20.13 30.23 28.86
CA TYR A 328 -20.05 28.89 28.28
C TYR A 328 -21.35 28.43 27.62
N ALA A 329 -21.22 27.65 26.56
CA ALA A 329 -22.34 27.00 25.90
C ALA A 329 -22.00 25.57 25.48
N MET A 330 -23.02 24.71 25.50
CA MET A 330 -22.91 23.38 24.92
C MET A 330 -23.19 23.44 23.42
N VAL A 331 -22.33 22.81 22.65
CA VAL A 331 -22.41 22.73 21.19
C VAL A 331 -22.26 21.29 20.73
N MET A 332 -22.62 21.07 19.48
CA MET A 332 -22.47 19.81 18.77
C MET A 332 -21.36 19.97 17.73
N THR A 333 -20.47 18.98 17.63
CA THR A 333 -19.41 18.96 16.61
C THR A 333 -19.99 18.65 15.23
N GLN A 334 -19.20 18.90 14.18
CA GLN A 334 -19.47 18.36 12.86
C GLN A 334 -19.42 16.81 12.89
N THR A 335 -20.13 16.18 11.97
CA THR A 335 -20.15 14.72 11.85
C THR A 335 -18.88 14.20 11.21
N GLU A 336 -18.46 13.00 11.62
CA GLU A 336 -17.31 12.30 11.05
C GLU A 336 -17.82 11.18 10.12
N PRO A 337 -17.24 11.02 8.91
CA PRO A 337 -17.62 9.95 8.00
C PRO A 337 -17.24 8.59 8.60
N LYS A 338 -18.21 7.69 8.68
CA LYS A 338 -18.02 6.31 9.16
C LYS A 338 -17.66 5.37 8.02
N ARG A 339 -18.36 5.51 6.89
CA ARG A 339 -18.17 4.71 5.68
C ARG A 339 -18.77 5.49 4.51
N PHE A 340 -18.15 5.39 3.35
CA PHE A 340 -18.75 5.86 2.11
C PHE A 340 -18.62 4.79 1.05
N MET A 341 -19.59 4.76 0.15
CA MET A 341 -19.62 3.87 -0.99
C MET A 341 -20.14 4.60 -2.22
N SER A 342 -19.81 4.08 -3.38
CA SER A 342 -20.33 4.56 -4.65
C SER A 342 -20.95 3.40 -5.41
N ASP A 343 -22.21 3.55 -5.79
CA ASP A 343 -22.87 2.64 -6.72
C ASP A 343 -22.42 3.02 -8.14
N ILE A 344 -21.71 2.11 -8.80
CA ILE A 344 -21.08 2.39 -10.08
C ILE A 344 -21.39 1.33 -11.12
N ASP A 345 -21.50 1.78 -12.36
CA ASP A 345 -21.41 0.95 -13.55
C ASP A 345 -20.13 1.27 -14.31
N VAL A 346 -19.42 0.24 -14.72
CA VAL A 346 -18.12 0.36 -15.38
C VAL A 346 -18.17 -0.30 -16.74
N PHE A 347 -17.66 0.41 -17.75
CA PHE A 347 -17.67 0.00 -19.15
C PHE A 347 -16.25 0.03 -19.70
N THR A 348 -15.83 -0.99 -20.44
CA THR A 348 -14.56 -0.99 -21.15
C THR A 348 -14.75 -0.88 -22.66
N GLU A 349 -13.74 -0.37 -23.38
CA GLU A 349 -13.75 -0.37 -24.85
C GLU A 349 -13.87 -1.78 -25.45
N GLU A 350 -13.40 -2.80 -24.71
CA GLU A 350 -13.54 -4.22 -25.09
C GLU A 350 -14.98 -4.76 -24.92
N GLY A 351 -15.93 -3.92 -24.47
CA GLY A 351 -17.33 -4.26 -24.30
C GLY A 351 -17.64 -5.01 -23.00
N GLN A 352 -16.71 -5.04 -22.04
CA GLN A 352 -16.97 -5.61 -20.72
C GLN A 352 -17.74 -4.59 -19.87
N THR A 353 -18.72 -5.07 -19.11
CA THR A 353 -19.51 -4.25 -18.19
C THR A 353 -19.52 -4.87 -16.80
N ALA A 354 -19.37 -4.06 -15.76
CA ALA A 354 -19.50 -4.51 -14.37
C ALA A 354 -20.26 -3.47 -13.54
N HIS A 355 -21.15 -3.96 -12.70
CA HIS A 355 -21.85 -3.18 -11.69
C HIS A 355 -21.26 -3.47 -10.31
N ALA A 356 -21.02 -2.46 -9.49
CA ALA A 356 -20.49 -2.66 -8.14
C ALA A 356 -20.87 -1.52 -7.17
N GLN A 357 -21.08 -1.89 -5.91
CA GLN A 357 -21.04 -0.95 -4.79
C GLN A 357 -19.61 -0.87 -4.28
N LEU A 358 -18.89 0.14 -4.75
CA LEU A 358 -17.47 0.32 -4.45
C LEU A 358 -17.31 0.95 -3.07
N GLU A 359 -16.50 0.31 -2.22
CA GLU A 359 -16.23 0.79 -0.87
C GLU A 359 -14.73 0.92 -0.63
N VAL A 360 -14.37 1.67 0.41
CA VAL A 360 -13.00 1.72 0.92
C VAL A 360 -12.49 0.29 1.18
N ASN A 361 -11.32 -0.04 0.64
CA ASN A 361 -10.66 -1.35 0.70
C ASN A 361 -11.38 -2.52 0.00
N LYS A 362 -12.45 -2.27 -0.78
CA LYS A 362 -13.11 -3.29 -1.61
C LYS A 362 -13.04 -2.90 -3.10
N PRO A 363 -11.87 -3.06 -3.75
CA PRO A 363 -11.70 -2.64 -5.13
C PRO A 363 -12.47 -3.53 -6.11
N LEU A 364 -12.91 -2.94 -7.22
CA LEU A 364 -13.46 -3.65 -8.36
C LEU A 364 -12.35 -3.97 -9.36
N LYS A 365 -12.36 -5.19 -9.90
CA LYS A 365 -11.47 -5.59 -10.99
C LYS A 365 -12.27 -5.79 -12.27
N ILE A 366 -11.82 -5.17 -13.36
CA ILE A 366 -12.35 -5.39 -14.72
C ILE A 366 -11.20 -5.34 -15.73
N GLY A 367 -11.03 -6.40 -16.54
CA GLY A 367 -9.86 -6.56 -17.40
C GLY A 367 -8.52 -6.44 -16.63
N ASN A 368 -7.67 -5.52 -17.08
CA ASN A 368 -6.38 -5.17 -16.45
C ASN A 368 -6.47 -3.94 -15.52
N TRP A 369 -7.68 -3.49 -15.20
CA TRP A 369 -7.94 -2.36 -14.32
C TRP A 369 -8.39 -2.82 -12.94
N MET A 370 -7.82 -2.18 -11.92
CA MET A 370 -8.29 -2.21 -10.54
C MET A 370 -8.81 -0.82 -10.19
N ILE A 371 -10.04 -0.73 -9.72
CA ILE A 371 -10.71 0.52 -9.40
C ILE A 371 -10.92 0.57 -7.89
N TYR A 372 -10.41 1.60 -7.25
CA TYR A 372 -10.51 1.83 -5.81
C TYR A 372 -11.38 3.05 -5.53
N GLN A 373 -12.20 2.95 -4.49
CA GLN A 373 -12.85 4.10 -3.90
C GLN A 373 -11.76 5.04 -3.37
N TYR A 374 -11.65 6.26 -3.90
CA TYR A 374 -10.55 7.17 -3.57
C TYR A 374 -11.01 8.30 -2.64
N SER A 375 -11.91 9.16 -3.10
CA SER A 375 -12.36 10.33 -2.32
C SER A 375 -13.72 10.85 -2.80
N TYR A 376 -14.19 11.92 -2.18
CA TYR A 376 -15.44 12.63 -2.47
C TYR A 376 -15.27 14.11 -2.07
N ASP A 377 -16.32 14.92 -2.21
CA ASP A 377 -16.31 16.29 -1.69
C ASP A 377 -16.39 16.28 -0.16
N ASN A 378 -15.22 16.40 0.49
CA ASN A 378 -15.13 16.45 1.95
C ASN A 378 -15.86 17.67 2.57
N THR A 379 -16.13 18.73 1.79
CA THR A 379 -16.86 19.91 2.27
C THR A 379 -18.37 19.68 2.22
N ALA A 380 -18.87 19.02 1.17
CA ALA A 380 -20.28 18.68 1.04
C ALA A 380 -20.68 17.46 1.89
N GLY A 381 -19.73 16.60 2.23
CA GLY A 381 -19.98 15.42 3.08
C GLY A 381 -20.98 14.48 2.42
N LYS A 382 -22.08 14.17 3.14
CA LYS A 382 -23.16 13.31 2.63
C LYS A 382 -23.83 13.88 1.38
N ALA A 383 -23.78 15.20 1.18
CA ALA A 383 -24.34 15.87 0.00
C ALA A 383 -23.35 15.97 -1.18
N SER A 384 -22.26 15.21 -1.16
CA SER A 384 -21.28 15.18 -2.25
C SER A 384 -21.94 14.78 -3.56
N SER A 385 -21.89 15.65 -4.56
CA SER A 385 -22.45 15.40 -5.89
C SER A 385 -21.49 14.68 -6.83
N TYR A 386 -20.30 14.30 -6.34
CA TYR A 386 -19.32 13.54 -7.11
C TYR A 386 -18.61 12.53 -6.23
N SER A 387 -18.02 11.53 -6.87
CA SER A 387 -17.04 10.65 -6.26
C SER A 387 -15.79 10.60 -7.11
N SER A 388 -14.68 10.21 -6.50
CA SER A 388 -13.42 10.00 -7.21
C SER A 388 -12.90 8.60 -6.99
N PHE A 389 -12.31 8.07 -8.06
CA PHE A 389 -11.86 6.69 -8.15
C PHE A 389 -10.38 6.67 -8.52
N GLU A 390 -9.59 5.83 -7.85
CA GLU A 390 -8.22 5.54 -8.29
C GLU A 390 -8.29 4.34 -9.22
N LEU A 391 -7.88 4.55 -10.48
CA LEU A 391 -7.80 3.53 -11.50
C LEU A 391 -6.33 3.10 -11.64
N VAL A 392 -6.06 1.83 -11.39
CA VAL A 392 -4.74 1.23 -11.53
C VAL A 392 -4.78 0.22 -12.67
N TYR A 393 -4.07 0.53 -13.75
CA TYR A 393 -3.84 -0.39 -14.86
C TYR A 393 -2.54 -1.15 -14.62
N ASP A 394 -2.61 -2.49 -14.61
CA ASP A 394 -1.43 -3.36 -14.50
C ASP A 394 -1.61 -4.64 -15.35
N PRO A 395 -0.97 -4.72 -16.53
CA PRO A 395 -1.05 -5.89 -17.39
C PRO A 395 -0.18 -7.07 -16.91
N TRP A 396 0.72 -6.86 -15.95
CA TRP A 396 1.64 -7.86 -15.39
C TRP A 396 1.13 -8.50 -14.09
N LEU A 397 -0.04 -8.08 -13.61
CA LEU A 397 -0.62 -8.54 -12.35
C LEU A 397 -0.79 -10.07 -12.30
N TYR A 398 -1.22 -10.70 -13.40
CA TYR A 398 -1.41 -12.16 -13.46
C TYR A 398 -0.09 -12.94 -13.31
N PRO A 399 0.98 -12.65 -14.09
CA PRO A 399 2.31 -13.21 -13.84
C PRO A 399 2.82 -13.01 -12.41
N VAL A 400 2.61 -11.82 -11.82
CA VAL A 400 2.99 -11.52 -10.43
C VAL A 400 2.26 -12.46 -9.45
N TYR A 401 0.93 -12.57 -9.56
CA TYR A 401 0.13 -13.44 -8.70
C TYR A 401 0.49 -14.91 -8.88
N PHE A 402 0.72 -15.36 -10.11
CA PHE A 402 1.19 -16.70 -10.38
C PHE A 402 2.52 -16.98 -9.68
N GLY A 403 3.47 -16.04 -9.76
CA GLY A 403 4.75 -16.12 -9.05
C GLY A 403 4.58 -16.21 -7.53
N ILE A 404 3.74 -15.35 -6.93
CA ILE A 404 3.45 -15.34 -5.48
C ILE A 404 2.85 -16.67 -5.02
N ILE A 405 1.83 -17.18 -5.74
CA ILE A 405 1.16 -18.44 -5.40
C ILE A 405 2.16 -19.60 -5.44
N LEU A 406 2.95 -19.71 -6.51
CA LEU A 406 3.97 -20.75 -6.62
C LEU A 406 5.03 -20.65 -5.52
N PHE A 407 5.50 -19.44 -5.22
CA PHE A 407 6.49 -19.20 -4.18
C PHE A 407 5.95 -19.58 -2.79
N ALA A 408 4.71 -19.21 -2.48
CA ALA A 408 4.04 -19.54 -1.23
C ALA A 408 3.86 -21.07 -1.08
N LEU A 409 3.32 -21.74 -2.11
CA LEU A 409 3.17 -23.19 -2.12
C LEU A 409 4.53 -23.89 -1.94
N GLY A 410 5.56 -23.45 -2.69
CA GLY A 410 6.91 -23.98 -2.57
C GLY A 410 7.47 -23.82 -1.16
N SER A 411 7.24 -22.68 -0.50
CA SER A 411 7.67 -22.42 0.87
C SER A 411 6.99 -23.36 1.88
N ILE A 412 5.67 -23.57 1.76
CA ILE A 412 4.91 -24.51 2.59
C ILE A 412 5.43 -25.94 2.40
N CYS A 413 5.67 -26.37 1.15
CA CYS A 413 6.20 -27.69 0.85
C CYS A 413 7.62 -27.90 1.40
N LEU A 414 8.48 -26.87 1.35
CA LEU A 414 9.83 -26.93 1.92
C LEU A 414 9.76 -27.11 3.44
N MET A 415 8.90 -26.35 4.14
CA MET A 415 8.69 -26.50 5.59
C MET A 415 8.24 -27.93 5.96
N TRP A 416 7.28 -28.50 5.23
CA TRP A 416 6.81 -29.87 5.50
C TRP A 416 7.90 -30.91 5.22
N SER A 417 8.59 -30.81 4.08
CA SER A 417 9.65 -31.76 3.71
C SER A 417 10.82 -31.75 4.69
N GLY A 418 11.16 -30.59 5.25
CA GLY A 418 12.16 -30.45 6.32
C GLY A 418 11.75 -31.14 7.61
N ASN A 419 10.47 -31.08 7.98
CA ASN A 419 9.96 -31.70 9.20
C ASN A 419 9.93 -33.23 9.12
N LYS A 420 9.56 -33.80 7.96
CA LYS A 420 9.59 -35.26 7.72
C LYS A 420 11.00 -35.84 7.86
N LYS A 421 12.04 -35.13 7.41
CA LYS A 421 13.43 -35.57 7.58
C LYS A 421 13.94 -35.52 9.03
N LYS A 422 13.37 -34.65 9.87
CA LYS A 422 13.66 -34.62 11.31
C LYS A 422 12.98 -35.76 12.07
N GLY A 423 11.71 -36.06 11.77
CA GLY A 423 11.00 -37.19 12.39
C GLY A 423 11.68 -38.54 12.17
N VAL A 424 12.05 -38.83 10.92
CA VAL A 424 12.77 -40.08 10.56
C VAL A 424 14.15 -40.21 11.23
N LYS A 425 14.76 -39.10 11.64
CA LYS A 425 16.06 -39.14 12.35
C LYS A 425 15.90 -39.40 13.85
N ASN A 426 14.75 -39.04 14.42
CA ASN A 426 14.44 -39.24 15.84
C ASN A 426 13.81 -40.61 16.11
N ASP A 427 13.26 -41.29 15.09
CA ASP A 427 12.69 -42.64 15.22
C ASP A 427 13.74 -43.76 15.01
N VAL A 428 14.99 -43.40 14.74
CA VAL A 428 16.11 -44.32 14.41
C VAL A 428 17.28 -44.19 15.42
N GLU A 429 17.14 -43.33 16.43
CA GLU A 429 17.95 -43.30 17.65
C GLU A 429 17.14 -43.89 18.81
#